data_AF-A0A8X6SA41-F1
#
_entry.id   AF-A0A8X6SA41-F1
#
_cell.length_a   1.000
_cell.length_b   1.000
_cell.length_c   1.000
_cell.angle_alpha   90.00
_cell.angle_beta   90.00
_cell.angle_gamma   90.00
#
_symmetry.space_group_name_H-M   'P 1'
#
loop_
_entity.id
_entity.type
_entity.pdbx_description
1 polymer ?
#
loop_
_entity_poly.entity_id
_entity_poly.type
_entity_poly.pdbx_seq_one_letter_code
_entity_poly.pdbx_strand_id
1 'polypeptide(L)'
;MILCFQQAYVYRNNIYYLNSYGSGAKPTALTQSGEEGVIFNGIPDWIYEAEILRSSNALWWGLDGTKLAYAVFNDTQVDIMTYPWYGSYEDSTNVYPQTIKLRYPKPGRPNPKASLWVADFTQPFPVTEEVMPPNDIKDQEYYLTAVKWIDDKQLLAIWLRRVQNSSIVSICQSGDSGWMCRKMATPPISTSTILPWDWRGGKYSPVPCTRDSAHKTFEPTNLTSTYSLCTRRVFGGIGHRTQVFRSGVRCSNHQPTHGPSNMTATRNEETQD
;
A
#
# COMPACT_ATOMS: atom_id res chain seq x y z
N MET A 1 -16.84 14.16 19.85
CA MET A 1 -16.57 13.49 18.56
C MET A 1 -15.13 13.01 18.60
N ILE A 2 -14.88 11.73 18.92
CA ILE A 2 -13.52 11.19 18.94
C ILE A 2 -13.19 10.81 17.51
N LEU A 3 -12.19 11.47 16.92
CA LEU A 3 -11.61 11.06 15.65
C LEU A 3 -10.99 9.68 15.87
N CYS A 4 -11.62 8.63 15.35
CA CYS A 4 -10.98 7.34 15.27
C CYS A 4 -9.93 7.42 14.16
N PHE A 5 -8.77 6.91 14.48
CA PHE A 5 -7.53 7.44 13.94
C PHE A 5 -6.70 6.20 13.62
N GLN A 6 -7.12 5.52 12.56
CA GLN A 6 -6.53 4.28 12.10
C GLN A 6 -5.52 4.55 11.00
N GLN A 7 -4.34 3.98 11.13
CA GLN A 7 -3.22 4.19 10.22
C GLN A 7 -2.53 2.87 9.91
N ALA A 8 -2.13 2.70 8.65
CA ALA A 8 -1.22 1.66 8.24
C ALA A 8 0.07 2.31 7.71
N TYR A 9 1.22 1.70 7.94
CA TYR A 9 2.46 2.13 7.33
C TYR A 9 3.29 0.92 6.93
N VAL A 10 4.18 1.12 5.97
CA VAL A 10 5.11 0.08 5.52
C VAL A 10 6.51 0.44 5.99
N TYR A 11 7.17 -0.48 6.67
CA TYR A 11 8.55 -0.36 7.13
C TYR A 11 9.30 -1.66 6.83
N ARG A 12 10.49 -1.57 6.22
CA ARG A 12 11.28 -2.73 5.76
C ARG A 12 10.41 -3.76 5.01
N ASN A 13 9.63 -3.27 4.05
CA ASN A 13 8.70 -4.05 3.25
C ASN A 13 7.63 -4.83 4.03
N ASN A 14 7.38 -4.49 5.30
CA ASN A 14 6.32 -5.07 6.10
C ASN A 14 5.27 -4.03 6.49
N ILE A 15 4.01 -4.44 6.51
CA ILE A 15 2.88 -3.59 6.86
C ILE A 15 2.67 -3.62 8.38
N TYR A 16 2.51 -2.44 8.96
CA TYR A 16 2.19 -2.22 10.36
C TYR A 16 0.91 -1.41 10.49
N TYR A 17 0.08 -1.78 11.45
CA TYR A 17 -1.19 -1.15 11.76
C TYR A 17 -1.16 -0.48 13.13
N LEU A 18 -1.75 0.71 13.19
CA LEU A 18 -1.95 1.50 14.40
C LEU A 18 -3.45 1.84 14.52
N ASN A 19 -4.05 1.43 15.63
CA ASN A 19 -5.44 1.73 16.00
C ASN A 19 -5.59 2.98 16.89
N SER A 20 -4.47 3.58 17.31
CA SER A 20 -4.40 4.73 18.22
C SER A 20 -3.18 5.59 17.93
N TYR A 21 -3.20 6.86 18.37
CA TYR A 21 -2.04 7.77 18.35
C TYR A 21 -1.56 8.06 19.77
N GLY A 22 -0.29 8.47 19.87
CA GLY A 22 0.34 8.91 21.11
C GLY A 22 1.53 8.04 21.49
N SER A 23 2.25 8.45 22.54
CA SER A 23 3.47 7.78 23.02
C SER A 23 3.25 6.33 23.47
N GLY A 24 2.01 5.93 23.77
CA GLY A 24 1.63 4.56 24.13
C GLY A 24 1.14 3.69 22.97
N ALA A 25 1.05 4.24 21.75
CA ALA A 25 0.55 3.49 20.59
C ALA A 25 1.53 2.38 20.20
N LYS A 26 1.05 1.13 20.16
CA LYS A 26 1.85 -0.03 19.80
C LYS A 26 1.48 -0.51 18.39
N PRO A 27 2.40 -0.46 17.42
CA PRO A 27 2.13 -0.95 16.08
C PRO A 27 1.99 -2.47 16.08
N THR A 28 0.97 -2.96 15.39
CA THR A 28 0.75 -4.39 15.14
C THR A 28 1.28 -4.73 13.76
N ALA A 29 2.23 -5.66 13.67
CA ALA A 29 2.73 -6.13 12.38
C ALA A 29 1.64 -7.00 11.69
N LEU A 30 1.22 -6.61 10.50
CA LEU A 30 0.30 -7.40 9.66
C LEU A 30 1.05 -8.40 8.78
N THR A 31 2.30 -8.11 8.45
CA THR A 31 3.16 -8.99 7.66
C THR A 31 4.53 -9.11 8.30
N GLN A 32 5.20 -10.24 8.07
CA GLN A 32 6.59 -10.50 8.49
C GLN A 32 7.46 -11.06 7.35
N SER A 33 6.87 -11.27 6.18
CA SER A 33 7.52 -11.86 5.00
C SER A 33 8.37 -10.87 4.19
N GLY A 34 8.34 -9.58 4.53
CA GLY A 34 9.04 -8.53 3.78
C GLY A 34 10.55 -8.76 3.75
N GLU A 35 11.12 -8.69 2.55
CA GLU A 35 12.54 -8.84 2.27
C GLU A 35 12.98 -7.71 1.36
N GLU A 36 13.97 -6.93 1.78
CA GLU A 36 14.40 -5.72 1.08
C GLU A 36 14.89 -6.03 -0.35
N GLY A 37 14.26 -5.40 -1.34
CA GLY A 37 14.57 -5.62 -2.75
C GLY A 37 14.09 -6.98 -3.30
N VAL A 38 13.27 -7.74 -2.57
CA VAL A 38 12.81 -9.08 -2.99
C VAL A 38 11.32 -9.32 -2.75
N ILE A 39 10.81 -9.05 -1.55
CA ILE A 39 9.40 -9.25 -1.21
C ILE A 39 8.86 -7.93 -0.67
N PHE A 40 7.81 -7.40 -1.30
CA PHE A 40 7.21 -6.12 -0.99
C PHE A 40 5.76 -6.31 -0.55
N ASN A 41 5.44 -5.95 0.70
CA ASN A 41 4.06 -5.99 1.21
C ASN A 41 3.48 -4.57 1.26
N GLY A 42 2.38 -4.32 0.55
CA GLY A 42 1.62 -3.07 0.60
C GLY A 42 2.26 -1.89 -0.14
N ILE A 43 3.45 -2.07 -0.71
CA ILE A 43 4.10 -1.14 -1.63
C ILE A 43 4.48 -1.91 -2.89
N PRO A 44 4.45 -1.27 -4.08
CA PRO A 44 4.84 -1.93 -5.31
C PRO A 44 6.36 -2.13 -5.42
N ASP A 45 6.74 -3.17 -6.16
CA ASP A 45 8.08 -3.29 -6.72
C ASP A 45 8.26 -2.31 -7.90
N TRP A 46 9.42 -2.35 -8.56
CA TRP A 46 9.74 -1.38 -9.61
C TRP A 46 8.75 -1.42 -10.78
N ILE A 47 8.39 -2.61 -11.29
CA ILE A 47 7.52 -2.70 -12.47
C ILE A 47 6.08 -2.32 -12.13
N TYR A 48 5.60 -2.70 -10.93
CA TYR A 48 4.27 -2.30 -10.49
C TYR A 48 4.17 -0.80 -10.22
N GLU A 49 5.21 -0.18 -9.67
CA GLU A 49 5.21 1.27 -9.45
C GLU A 49 5.23 2.03 -10.79
N ALA A 50 6.11 1.64 -11.70
CA ALA A 50 6.36 2.38 -12.94
C ALA A 50 5.29 2.15 -14.01
N GLU A 51 4.89 0.89 -14.22
CA GLU A 51 4.15 0.50 -15.42
C GLU A 51 2.73 0.02 -15.14
N ILE A 52 2.54 -0.82 -14.11
CA ILE A 52 1.28 -1.52 -13.89
C ILE A 52 0.28 -0.69 -13.05
N LEU A 53 0.65 -0.30 -11.83
CA LEU A 53 -0.22 0.48 -10.94
C LEU A 53 -0.01 1.98 -11.07
N ARG A 54 1.17 2.42 -11.52
CA ARG A 54 1.51 3.84 -11.71
C ARG A 54 1.31 4.66 -10.43
N SER A 55 1.58 4.04 -9.29
CA SER A 55 1.32 4.51 -7.94
C SER A 55 2.36 3.92 -7.01
N SER A 56 2.79 4.65 -5.99
CA SER A 56 3.67 4.11 -4.93
C SER A 56 2.89 3.37 -3.82
N ASN A 57 1.55 3.32 -3.93
CA ASN A 57 0.66 2.70 -2.96
C ASN A 57 0.05 1.41 -3.51
N ALA A 58 0.12 0.33 -2.72
CA ALA A 58 -0.58 -0.93 -2.97
C ALA A 58 -1.40 -1.38 -1.73
N LEU A 59 -1.95 -0.41 -1.00
CA LEU A 59 -2.90 -0.55 0.11
C LEU A 59 -4.25 0.10 -0.24
N TRP A 60 -5.34 -0.60 0.07
CA TRP A 60 -6.71 -0.14 -0.16
C TRP A 60 -7.57 -0.38 1.08
N TRP A 61 -7.94 0.68 1.79
CA TRP A 61 -8.84 0.61 2.94
C TRP A 61 -10.28 0.31 2.50
N GLY A 62 -10.96 -0.55 3.27
CA GLY A 62 -12.41 -0.74 3.21
C GLY A 62 -13.17 0.56 3.51
N LEU A 63 -14.42 0.65 3.08
CA LEU A 63 -15.20 1.89 3.18
C LEU A 63 -15.53 2.26 4.63
N ASP A 64 -15.68 1.26 5.51
CA ASP A 64 -15.87 1.39 6.96
C ASP A 64 -14.56 1.39 7.77
N GLY A 65 -13.42 1.12 7.12
CA GLY A 65 -12.11 0.99 7.77
C GLY A 65 -11.92 -0.29 8.61
N THR A 66 -12.84 -1.26 8.55
CA THR A 66 -12.71 -2.55 9.26
C THR A 66 -11.82 -3.54 8.53
N LYS A 67 -11.51 -3.29 7.25
CA LYS A 67 -10.65 -4.13 6.42
C LYS A 67 -9.61 -3.30 5.68
N LEU A 68 -8.47 -3.93 5.41
CA LEU A 68 -7.41 -3.39 4.56
C LEU A 68 -7.00 -4.45 3.54
N ALA A 69 -7.23 -4.16 2.27
CA ALA A 69 -6.66 -4.95 1.19
C ALA A 69 -5.24 -4.46 0.89
N TYR A 70 -4.33 -5.38 0.59
CA TYR A 70 -2.96 -5.05 0.21
C TYR A 70 -2.40 -6.07 -0.79
N ALA A 71 -1.54 -5.61 -1.69
CA ALA A 71 -0.83 -6.51 -2.59
C ALA A 71 0.53 -6.92 -2.01
N VAL A 72 0.94 -8.15 -2.31
CA VAL A 72 2.29 -8.65 -2.06
C VAL A 72 2.96 -8.96 -3.39
N PHE A 73 4.12 -8.38 -3.63
CA PHE A 73 4.94 -8.61 -4.82
C PHE A 73 6.16 -9.42 -4.43
N ASN A 74 6.31 -10.57 -5.07
CA ASN A 74 7.41 -11.49 -4.86
C ASN A 74 8.30 -11.51 -6.10
N ASP A 75 9.48 -10.91 -5.95
CA ASP A 75 10.47 -10.76 -7.01
C ASP A 75 11.56 -11.84 -6.94
N THR A 76 11.43 -12.88 -6.11
CA THR A 76 12.47 -13.90 -5.91
C THR A 76 13.04 -14.48 -7.21
N GLN A 77 12.17 -14.67 -8.22
CA GLN A 77 12.52 -15.19 -9.54
C GLN A 77 12.87 -14.11 -10.58
N VAL A 78 12.72 -12.83 -10.25
CA VAL A 78 13.05 -11.71 -11.14
C VAL A 78 14.56 -11.53 -11.18
N ASP A 79 15.11 -11.38 -12.39
CA ASP A 79 16.54 -11.17 -12.59
C ASP A 79 17.02 -9.83 -11.98
N ILE A 80 18.29 -9.81 -11.61
CA ILE A 80 18.94 -8.62 -11.07
C ILE A 80 19.66 -7.87 -12.19
N MET A 81 19.28 -6.61 -12.38
CA MET A 81 20.05 -5.61 -13.10
C MET A 81 21.01 -4.92 -12.14
N THR A 82 22.24 -4.64 -12.59
CA THR A 82 23.20 -3.82 -11.84
C THR A 82 23.49 -2.53 -12.58
N TYR A 83 23.63 -1.42 -11.85
CA TYR A 83 24.06 -0.15 -12.42
C TYR A 83 25.04 0.58 -11.48
N PRO A 84 25.97 1.39 -12.02
CA PRO A 84 26.90 2.17 -11.21
C PRO A 84 26.18 3.35 -10.55
N TRP A 85 26.50 3.62 -9.28
CA TRP A 85 26.07 4.78 -8.52
C TRP A 85 27.30 5.56 -8.07
N TYR A 86 27.45 6.77 -8.59
CA TYR A 86 28.62 7.63 -8.38
C TYR A 86 28.52 8.49 -7.12
N GLY A 87 27.44 8.38 -6.34
CA GLY A 87 27.23 9.22 -5.17
C GLY A 87 26.70 10.62 -5.45
N SER A 88 26.80 11.46 -4.44
CA SER A 88 26.61 12.91 -4.54
C SER A 88 27.97 13.60 -4.45
N TYR A 89 28.17 14.69 -5.18
CA TYR A 89 29.37 15.53 -5.07
C TYR A 89 29.53 16.16 -3.67
N GLU A 90 28.43 16.23 -2.90
CA GLU A 90 28.41 16.76 -1.53
C GLU A 90 28.84 15.73 -0.48
N ASP A 91 28.84 14.44 -0.84
CA ASP A 91 29.20 13.35 0.05
C ASP A 91 30.71 13.06 -0.06
N SER A 92 31.50 13.72 0.79
CA SER A 92 32.95 13.54 0.85
C SER A 92 33.37 12.13 1.28
N THR A 93 32.44 11.28 1.74
CA THR A 93 32.70 9.89 2.10
C THR A 93 32.58 8.94 0.91
N ASN A 94 31.98 9.38 -0.20
CA ASN A 94 31.81 8.57 -1.40
C ASN A 94 33.03 8.68 -2.33
N VAL A 95 34.12 8.01 -1.93
CA VAL A 95 35.40 8.04 -2.66
C VAL A 95 35.39 7.15 -3.91
N TYR A 96 34.54 6.11 -3.94
CA TYR A 96 34.48 5.15 -5.05
C TYR A 96 33.05 4.85 -5.46
N PRO A 97 32.76 4.76 -6.79
CA PRO A 97 31.45 4.37 -7.27
C PRO A 97 31.01 3.02 -6.72
N GLN A 98 29.74 2.90 -6.39
CA GLN A 98 29.13 1.66 -5.93
C GLN A 98 28.35 1.00 -7.05
N THR A 99 28.08 -0.30 -6.92
CA THR A 99 27.16 -1.01 -7.82
C THR A 99 25.85 -1.24 -7.09
N ILE A 100 24.75 -0.71 -7.63
CA ILE A 100 23.41 -0.94 -7.10
C ILE A 100 22.78 -2.12 -7.83
N LYS A 101 22.12 -3.00 -7.08
CA LYS A 101 21.34 -4.13 -7.57
C LYS A 101 19.85 -3.77 -7.57
N LEU A 102 19.16 -4.02 -8.67
CA LEU A 102 17.73 -3.78 -8.83
C LEU A 102 17.11 -5.01 -9.49
N ARG A 103 16.04 -5.56 -8.92
CA ARG A 103 15.25 -6.59 -9.62
C ARG A 103 14.45 -5.92 -10.73
N TYR A 104 14.70 -6.37 -11.96
CA TYR A 104 14.19 -5.71 -13.15
C TYR A 104 13.85 -6.75 -14.23
N PRO A 105 12.56 -7.02 -14.50
CA PRO A 105 12.16 -8.02 -15.48
C PRO A 105 12.29 -7.46 -16.89
N LYS A 106 13.36 -7.85 -17.60
CA LYS A 106 13.47 -7.58 -19.04
C LYS A 106 12.42 -8.35 -19.84
N PRO A 107 12.10 -7.92 -21.08
CA PRO A 107 11.20 -8.67 -21.96
C PRO A 107 11.57 -10.16 -22.05
N GLY A 108 10.58 -11.03 -21.88
CA GLY A 108 10.75 -12.50 -21.91
C GLY A 108 11.34 -13.12 -20.64
N ARG A 109 11.67 -12.35 -19.60
CA ARG A 109 12.21 -12.85 -18.33
C ARG A 109 11.12 -12.95 -17.24
N PRO A 110 11.31 -13.74 -16.17
CA PRO A 110 10.27 -13.92 -15.15
C PRO A 110 9.81 -12.57 -14.56
N ASN A 111 8.50 -12.44 -14.37
CA ASN A 111 7.89 -11.28 -13.72
C ASN A 111 7.74 -11.51 -12.21
N PRO A 112 7.55 -10.44 -11.42
CA PRO A 112 7.19 -10.59 -10.02
C PRO A 112 5.82 -11.26 -9.90
N LYS A 113 5.68 -12.18 -8.93
CA LYS A 113 4.40 -12.81 -8.63
C LYS A 113 3.62 -11.89 -7.69
N ALA A 114 2.47 -11.41 -8.15
CA ALA A 114 1.56 -10.62 -7.32
C ALA A 114 0.46 -11.49 -6.69
N SER A 115 0.20 -11.24 -5.41
CA SER A 115 -0.94 -11.78 -4.68
C SER A 115 -1.70 -10.64 -3.99
N LEU A 116 -2.99 -10.82 -3.78
CA LEU A 116 -3.85 -9.87 -3.09
C LEU A 116 -4.24 -10.47 -1.74
N TRP A 117 -4.22 -9.67 -0.69
CA TRP A 117 -4.53 -10.10 0.67
C TRP A 117 -5.52 -9.12 1.30
N VAL A 118 -6.29 -9.60 2.27
CA VAL A 118 -7.17 -8.79 3.11
C VAL A 118 -6.82 -9.02 4.57
N ALA A 119 -6.59 -7.93 5.31
CA ALA A 119 -6.55 -7.92 6.76
C ALA A 119 -7.91 -7.47 7.32
N ASP A 120 -8.44 -8.21 8.29
CA ASP A 120 -9.68 -7.87 9.00
C ASP A 120 -9.38 -7.42 10.44
N PHE A 121 -9.85 -6.23 10.82
CA PHE A 121 -9.63 -5.60 12.12
C PHE A 121 -10.83 -5.69 13.07
N THR A 122 -11.86 -6.47 12.73
CA THR A 122 -13.03 -6.68 13.60
C THR A 122 -12.69 -7.44 14.87
N GLN A 123 -11.62 -8.24 14.84
CA GLN A 123 -11.08 -8.95 16.00
C GLN A 123 -9.85 -8.20 16.57
N PRO A 124 -9.56 -8.35 17.88
CA PRO A 124 -8.40 -7.71 18.52
C PRO A 124 -7.05 -8.06 17.87
N PHE A 125 -6.96 -9.26 17.29
CA PHE A 125 -5.80 -9.72 16.52
C PHE A 125 -6.21 -9.79 15.05
N PRO A 126 -5.62 -8.95 14.18
CA PRO A 126 -6.00 -8.92 12.78
C PRO A 126 -5.68 -10.24 12.10
N VAL A 127 -6.66 -10.81 11.40
CA VAL A 127 -6.48 -12.01 10.58
C VAL A 127 -6.20 -11.55 9.15
N THR A 128 -5.16 -12.13 8.54
CA THR A 128 -4.81 -11.89 7.14
C THR A 128 -5.09 -13.11 6.29
N GLU A 129 -5.75 -12.92 5.16
CA GLU A 129 -6.12 -13.99 4.23
C GLU A 129 -5.76 -13.60 2.79
N GLU A 130 -5.23 -14.57 2.03
CA GLU A 130 -4.99 -14.40 0.61
C GLU A 130 -6.33 -14.44 -0.15
N VAL A 131 -6.50 -13.50 -1.08
CA VAL A 131 -7.64 -13.42 -1.98
C VAL A 131 -7.32 -14.21 -3.24
N MET A 132 -7.97 -15.37 -3.39
CA MET A 132 -7.72 -16.27 -4.51
C MET A 132 -8.25 -15.69 -5.83
N PRO A 133 -7.42 -15.56 -6.88
CA PRO A 133 -7.88 -15.14 -8.20
C PRO A 133 -8.91 -16.11 -8.80
N PRO A 134 -9.67 -15.69 -9.82
CA PRO A 134 -10.59 -16.59 -10.53
C PRO A 134 -9.87 -17.81 -11.11
N ASN A 135 -10.55 -18.96 -11.14
CA ASN A 135 -10.00 -20.22 -11.68
C ASN A 135 -9.48 -20.08 -13.12
N ASP A 136 -10.05 -19.19 -13.92
CA ASP A 136 -9.61 -18.89 -15.29
C ASP A 136 -8.16 -18.39 -15.40
N ILE A 137 -7.58 -17.85 -14.32
CA ILE A 137 -6.27 -17.17 -14.35
C ILE A 137 -5.33 -17.56 -13.22
N LYS A 138 -5.82 -18.15 -12.12
CA LYS A 138 -5.00 -18.48 -10.95
C LYS A 138 -3.75 -19.33 -11.25
N ASP A 139 -3.82 -20.18 -12.28
CA ASP A 139 -2.74 -21.10 -12.69
C ASP A 139 -1.90 -20.54 -13.87
N GLN A 140 -2.07 -19.25 -14.19
CA GLN A 140 -1.35 -18.56 -15.27
C GLN A 140 -0.51 -17.40 -14.72
N GLU A 141 0.39 -16.87 -15.55
CA GLU A 141 1.05 -15.61 -15.24
C GLU A 141 0.10 -14.43 -15.51
N TYR A 142 -0.07 -13.57 -14.50
CA TYR A 142 -0.94 -12.41 -14.56
C TYR A 142 -0.36 -11.22 -13.80
N TYR A 143 -0.94 -10.05 -14.08
CA TYR A 143 -0.75 -8.82 -13.33
C TYR A 143 -2.03 -8.46 -12.58
N LEU A 144 -1.89 -7.89 -11.38
CA LEU A 144 -2.98 -7.29 -10.63
C LEU A 144 -3.01 -5.79 -10.96
N THR A 145 -3.96 -5.35 -11.78
CA THR A 145 -3.91 -4.00 -12.35
C THR A 145 -4.80 -2.98 -11.64
N ALA A 146 -5.81 -3.45 -10.91
CA ALA A 146 -6.68 -2.58 -10.12
C ALA A 146 -7.32 -3.34 -8.97
N VAL A 147 -7.46 -2.66 -7.83
CA VAL A 147 -8.21 -3.12 -6.65
C VAL A 147 -9.06 -1.96 -6.14
N LYS A 148 -10.32 -2.23 -5.82
CA LYS A 148 -11.22 -1.23 -5.25
C LYS A 148 -12.32 -1.89 -4.42
N TRP A 149 -12.55 -1.41 -3.21
CA TRP A 149 -13.71 -1.84 -2.42
C TRP A 149 -15.02 -1.39 -3.07
N ILE A 150 -15.97 -2.31 -3.18
CA ILE A 150 -17.34 -2.03 -3.64
C ILE A 150 -18.19 -1.66 -2.42
N ASP A 151 -18.08 -2.47 -1.37
CA ASP A 151 -18.70 -2.29 -0.05
C ASP A 151 -17.78 -2.91 1.03
N ASP A 152 -18.27 -3.06 2.27
CA ASP A 152 -17.48 -3.58 3.40
C ASP A 152 -17.21 -5.10 3.34
N LYS A 153 -17.82 -5.81 2.39
CA LYS A 153 -17.74 -7.27 2.22
C LYS A 153 -17.13 -7.67 0.88
N GLN A 154 -17.24 -6.82 -0.14
CA GLN A 154 -16.84 -7.12 -1.51
C GLN A 154 -15.79 -6.13 -2.02
N LEU A 155 -14.77 -6.69 -2.68
CA LEU A 155 -13.77 -5.90 -3.41
C LEU A 155 -13.75 -6.31 -4.89
N LEU A 156 -13.54 -5.33 -5.74
CA LEU A 156 -13.25 -5.51 -7.16
C LEU A 156 -11.74 -5.71 -7.33
N ALA A 157 -11.37 -6.73 -8.10
CA ALA A 157 -9.99 -6.94 -8.55
C ALA A 157 -9.96 -7.18 -10.07
N ILE A 158 -9.03 -6.54 -10.76
CA ILE A 158 -8.78 -6.73 -12.19
C ILE A 158 -7.45 -7.45 -12.38
N TRP A 159 -7.52 -8.59 -13.08
CA TRP A 159 -6.38 -9.44 -13.38
C TRP A 159 -6.11 -9.41 -14.88
N LEU A 160 -4.91 -9.02 -15.30
CA LEU A 160 -4.49 -8.95 -16.69
C LEU A 160 -3.56 -10.11 -16.98
N ARG A 161 -3.83 -10.91 -18.01
CA ARG A 161 -2.86 -11.96 -18.43
C ARG A 161 -1.53 -11.32 -18.79
N ARG A 162 -0.42 -12.03 -18.59
CA ARG A 162 0.92 -11.55 -18.94
C ARG A 162 1.07 -11.08 -20.40
N VAL A 163 0.39 -11.75 -21.34
CA VAL A 163 0.36 -11.39 -22.77
C VAL A 163 -0.38 -10.06 -23.04
N GLN A 164 -1.10 -9.54 -22.03
CA GLN A 164 -1.88 -8.31 -22.07
C GLN A 164 -2.92 -8.26 -23.18
N ASN A 165 -3.57 -9.40 -23.47
CA ASN A 165 -4.61 -9.53 -24.48
C ASN A 165 -6.02 -9.80 -23.88
N SER A 166 -6.12 -9.99 -22.56
CA SER A 166 -7.38 -10.26 -21.87
C SER A 166 -7.28 -9.83 -20.42
N SER A 167 -8.25 -9.04 -19.99
CA SER A 167 -8.46 -8.66 -18.59
C SER A 167 -9.64 -9.43 -18.01
N ILE A 168 -9.55 -9.82 -16.76
CA ILE A 168 -10.65 -10.43 -16.01
C ILE A 168 -11.05 -9.46 -14.91
N VAL A 169 -12.26 -8.94 -15.01
CA VAL A 169 -12.89 -8.17 -13.94
C VAL A 169 -13.56 -9.15 -13.00
N SER A 170 -13.24 -9.07 -11.72
CA SER A 170 -13.75 -9.98 -10.71
C SER A 170 -14.26 -9.25 -9.47
N ILE A 171 -15.21 -9.87 -8.78
CA ILE A 171 -15.67 -9.47 -7.45
C ILE A 171 -15.23 -10.55 -6.48
N CYS A 172 -14.54 -10.15 -5.43
CA CYS A 172 -13.98 -11.03 -4.41
C CYS A 172 -14.65 -10.77 -3.08
N GLN A 173 -14.95 -11.86 -2.36
CA GLN A 173 -15.61 -11.83 -1.06
C GLN A 173 -15.11 -13.00 -0.20
N SER A 174 -15.18 -12.84 1.11
CA SER A 174 -14.95 -13.94 2.05
C SER A 174 -16.12 -14.94 2.00
N GLY A 175 -15.80 -16.22 2.02
CA GLY A 175 -16.74 -17.33 2.17
C GLY A 175 -16.17 -18.44 3.06
N ASP A 176 -16.83 -19.59 3.11
CA ASP A 176 -16.46 -20.70 4.02
C ASP A 176 -15.05 -21.27 3.78
N SER A 177 -14.50 -21.08 2.58
CA SER A 177 -13.16 -21.53 2.17
C SER A 177 -12.15 -20.39 2.05
N GLY A 178 -12.46 -19.23 2.64
CA GLY A 178 -11.64 -18.02 2.59
C GLY A 178 -12.06 -17.04 1.49
N TRP A 179 -11.18 -16.09 1.18
CA TRP A 179 -11.44 -15.07 0.17
C TRP A 179 -11.28 -15.60 -1.27
N MET A 180 -12.33 -15.48 -2.07
CA MET A 180 -12.35 -15.95 -3.44
C MET A 180 -12.92 -14.92 -4.41
N CYS A 181 -12.31 -14.80 -5.58
CA CYS A 181 -12.79 -13.95 -6.66
C CYS A 181 -13.66 -14.71 -7.67
N ARG A 182 -14.87 -14.20 -7.91
CA ARG A 182 -15.73 -14.63 -9.01
C ARG A 182 -15.52 -13.72 -10.21
N LYS A 183 -15.25 -14.31 -11.37
CA LYS A 183 -15.21 -13.61 -12.66
C LYS A 183 -16.58 -13.00 -12.97
N MET A 184 -16.59 -11.71 -13.31
CA MET A 184 -17.79 -10.98 -13.73
C MET A 184 -17.79 -10.73 -15.23
N ALA A 185 -16.64 -10.31 -15.78
CA ALA A 185 -16.52 -10.01 -17.20
C ALA A 185 -15.09 -10.21 -17.70
N THR A 186 -14.99 -10.40 -19.01
CA THR A 186 -13.73 -10.38 -19.75
C THR A 186 -13.86 -9.31 -20.83
N PRO A 187 -13.62 -8.03 -20.51
CA PRO A 187 -13.75 -6.97 -21.49
C PRO A 187 -12.77 -7.23 -22.65
N PRO A 188 -13.21 -7.09 -23.91
CA PRO A 188 -12.30 -7.06 -25.04
C PRO A 188 -11.35 -5.87 -24.86
N ILE A 189 -10.07 -6.06 -25.16
CA ILE A 189 -9.11 -4.97 -25.08
C ILE A 189 -9.43 -3.98 -26.21
N SER A 190 -9.95 -2.81 -25.83
CA SER A 190 -9.92 -1.66 -26.72
C SER A 190 -8.45 -1.28 -26.94
N THR A 191 -8.06 -1.13 -28.20
CA THR A 191 -6.72 -0.65 -28.60
C THR A 191 -6.37 0.72 -28.01
N SER A 192 -7.34 1.44 -27.43
CA SER A 192 -7.14 2.68 -26.66
C SER A 192 -6.70 2.50 -25.20
N THR A 193 -6.72 1.27 -24.67
CA THR A 193 -6.34 0.93 -23.28
C THR A 193 -5.05 0.12 -23.21
N ILE A 194 -4.49 -0.25 -24.37
CA ILE A 194 -3.12 -0.74 -24.46
C ILE A 194 -2.23 0.46 -24.08
N LEU A 195 -1.42 0.28 -23.03
CA LEU A 195 -0.38 1.24 -22.68
C LEU A 195 0.41 1.59 -23.95
N PRO A 196 0.39 2.84 -24.45
CA PRO A 196 1.02 3.14 -25.73
C PRO A 196 2.53 3.05 -25.55
N TRP A 197 3.12 1.97 -26.07
CA TRP A 197 4.54 1.91 -26.37
C TRP A 197 4.81 2.78 -27.61
N ASP A 198 4.73 4.11 -27.47
CA ASP A 198 5.21 5.02 -28.51
C ASP A 198 6.61 5.52 -28.13
N TRP A 199 7.63 4.89 -28.71
CA TRP A 199 9.02 5.32 -28.65
C TRP A 199 9.32 6.55 -29.53
N ARG A 200 8.31 7.16 -30.18
CA ARG A 200 8.48 8.43 -30.90
C ARG A 200 8.12 9.62 -30.02
N GLY A 201 9.11 10.09 -29.25
CA GLY A 201 9.35 11.51 -28.98
C GLY A 201 8.12 12.43 -28.80
N GLY A 202 7.16 12.06 -27.96
CA GLY A 202 6.00 12.88 -27.64
C GLY A 202 6.25 13.69 -26.36
N LYS A 203 6.53 14.99 -26.52
CA LYS A 203 6.70 15.95 -25.42
C LYS A 203 5.48 15.96 -24.49
N TYR A 204 5.62 15.44 -23.28
CA TYR A 204 4.89 15.96 -22.12
C TYR A 204 5.85 16.82 -21.32
N SER A 205 5.72 18.14 -21.51
CA SER A 205 6.40 19.13 -20.69
C SER A 205 5.85 19.00 -19.26
N PRO A 206 6.69 18.83 -18.23
CA PRO A 206 6.24 19.01 -16.86
C PRO A 206 5.78 20.45 -16.71
N VAL A 207 4.60 20.65 -16.12
CA VAL A 207 4.22 21.97 -15.61
C VAL A 207 5.34 22.40 -14.65
N PRO A 208 6.03 23.53 -14.89
CA PRO A 208 7.08 23.96 -13.99
C PRO A 208 6.41 24.33 -12.66
N CYS A 209 6.89 23.77 -11.55
CA CYS A 209 6.64 24.39 -10.26
C CYS A 209 7.32 25.77 -10.28
N THR A 210 6.56 26.83 -10.49
CA THR A 210 7.07 28.19 -10.41
C THR A 210 7.47 28.50 -8.97
N ARG A 211 8.64 29.10 -8.86
CA ARG A 211 9.26 29.57 -7.62
C ARG A 211 8.65 30.92 -7.27
N ASP A 212 7.51 30.93 -6.57
CA ASP A 212 7.03 32.18 -5.97
C ASP A 212 7.59 32.32 -4.55
N SER A 213 8.67 33.08 -4.50
CA SER A 213 9.17 33.73 -3.29
C SER A 213 8.15 34.78 -2.85
N ALA A 214 7.28 34.45 -1.90
CA ALA A 214 6.53 35.48 -1.17
C ALA A 214 6.17 34.98 0.24
N HIS A 215 6.81 35.58 1.24
CA HIS A 215 6.30 35.62 2.61
C HIS A 215 4.85 36.13 2.61
N LYS A 216 3.89 35.25 2.88
CA LYS A 216 2.58 35.65 3.42
C LYS A 216 2.14 34.64 4.47
N THR A 217 2.12 35.12 5.72
CA THR A 217 1.39 34.55 6.84
C THR A 217 -0.10 34.45 6.48
N PHE A 218 -0.71 33.30 6.72
CA PHE A 218 -2.17 33.14 6.63
C PHE A 218 -2.68 32.16 7.70
N GLU A 219 -3.66 32.62 8.47
CA GLU A 219 -4.37 31.89 9.55
C GLU A 219 -5.35 30.84 9.00
N PRO A 220 -5.75 29.83 9.81
CA PRO A 220 -6.50 28.70 9.32
C PRO A 220 -8.02 28.98 9.35
N THR A 221 -8.66 28.91 8.19
CA THR A 221 -10.10 28.61 8.12
C THR A 221 -10.36 27.47 7.16
N ASN A 222 -11.26 26.59 7.60
CA ASN A 222 -11.78 25.37 6.98
C ASN A 222 -11.59 25.25 5.47
N LEU A 223 -11.01 24.14 5.04
CA LEU A 223 -11.54 23.25 3.99
C LEU A 223 -10.72 21.95 3.93
N THR A 224 -11.46 20.86 3.74
CA THR A 224 -10.99 19.48 3.55
C THR A 224 -9.99 19.37 2.41
N SER A 225 -8.76 18.94 2.70
CA SER A 225 -7.80 18.47 1.69
C SER A 225 -6.99 17.31 2.26
N THR A 226 -7.07 16.17 1.58
CA THR A 226 -6.16 15.03 1.76
C THR A 226 -4.78 15.42 1.25
N TYR A 227 -3.86 15.75 2.16
CA TYR A 227 -2.48 15.99 1.82
C TYR A 227 -1.75 14.66 1.61
N SER A 228 -1.46 14.32 0.36
CA SER A 228 -0.38 13.40 0.02
C SER A 228 0.95 14.17 0.15
N LEU A 229 1.79 13.77 1.11
CA LEU A 229 3.14 14.32 1.23
C LEU A 229 3.94 13.93 -0.02
N CYS A 230 4.18 14.90 -0.88
CA CYS A 230 5.01 14.77 -2.07
C CYS A 230 6.47 14.66 -1.62
N THR A 231 7.04 13.45 -1.63
CA THR A 231 8.47 13.26 -1.38
C THR A 231 9.25 13.47 -2.68
N ARG A 232 10.30 14.29 -2.63
CA ARG A 232 11.18 14.59 -3.77
C ARG A 232 11.68 13.30 -4.43
N ARG A 233 11.52 13.22 -5.77
CA ARG A 233 12.20 12.25 -6.64
C ARG A 233 13.68 12.58 -6.68
N VAL A 234 14.49 11.73 -6.06
CA VAL A 234 15.91 11.57 -6.41
C VAL A 234 16.03 10.14 -6.90
N PHE A 235 16.53 9.96 -8.12
CA PHE A 235 17.01 8.67 -8.62
C PHE A 235 18.22 8.27 -7.77
N GLY A 236 17.97 7.68 -6.62
CA GLY A 236 19.00 7.38 -5.63
C GLY A 236 18.37 6.93 -4.32
N GLY A 237 18.43 5.63 -4.06
CA GLY A 237 18.10 5.04 -2.76
C GLY A 237 16.72 4.37 -2.71
N ILE A 238 16.71 3.06 -2.95
CA ILE A 238 15.83 2.14 -2.22
C ILE A 238 16.38 2.09 -0.78
N GLY A 239 16.30 3.21 -0.07
CA GLY A 239 16.81 3.35 1.29
C GLY A 239 15.64 3.65 2.20
N HIS A 240 15.44 2.81 3.23
CA HIS A 240 14.56 2.97 4.39
C HIS A 240 13.44 4.03 4.25
N ARG A 241 12.48 3.80 3.33
CA ARG A 241 11.29 4.65 3.24
C ARG A 241 10.17 4.02 4.05
N THR A 242 9.92 4.58 5.23
CA THR A 242 8.65 4.37 5.91
C THR A 242 7.57 5.10 5.11
N GLN A 243 6.65 4.37 4.48
CA GLN A 243 5.51 4.96 3.79
C GLN A 243 4.28 4.89 4.68
N VAL A 244 3.62 6.02 4.89
CA VAL A 244 2.49 6.13 5.82
C VAL A 244 1.19 6.37 5.07
N PHE A 245 0.20 5.51 5.32
CA PHE A 245 -1.11 5.52 4.67
C PHE A 245 -2.22 5.65 5.71
N ARG A 246 -3.06 6.67 5.57
CA ARG A 246 -4.16 6.93 6.51
C ARG A 246 -5.48 6.41 5.94
N SER A 247 -6.33 5.84 6.79
CA SER A 247 -7.72 5.61 6.42
C SER A 247 -8.43 6.96 6.28
N GLY A 248 -9.26 7.12 5.25
CA GLY A 248 -10.07 8.33 5.04
C GLY A 248 -11.42 8.32 5.77
N VAL A 249 -11.67 7.31 6.61
CA VAL A 249 -12.99 6.96 7.13
C VAL A 249 -13.20 7.49 8.54
N ARG A 250 -14.38 8.04 8.83
CA ARG A 250 -14.84 8.31 10.21
C ARG A 250 -15.42 7.03 10.78
N CYS A 251 -14.82 6.45 11.82
CA CYS A 251 -15.39 5.26 12.45
C CYS A 251 -16.63 5.60 13.30
N SER A 252 -17.63 4.71 13.25
CA SER A 252 -18.75 4.69 14.19
C SER A 252 -18.32 4.07 15.52
N ASN A 253 -18.80 4.63 16.64
CA ASN A 253 -18.49 4.17 17.98
C ASN A 253 -18.94 2.72 18.20
N HIS A 254 -18.00 1.78 18.32
CA HIS A 254 -18.21 0.61 19.17
C HIS A 254 -17.42 0.82 20.46
N GLN A 255 -18.09 1.38 21.48
CA GLN A 255 -17.59 1.25 22.84
C GLN A 255 -17.79 -0.20 23.30
N PRO A 256 -16.80 -0.82 23.95
CA PRO A 256 -17.08 -1.99 24.78
C PRO A 256 -17.92 -1.51 25.97
N THR A 257 -19.10 -2.11 26.14
CA THR A 257 -19.97 -1.88 27.29
C THR A 257 -19.29 -2.42 28.55
N HIS A 258 -18.52 -1.58 29.24
CA HIS A 258 -18.15 -1.82 30.62
C HIS A 258 -19.33 -1.39 31.50
N GLY A 259 -19.98 -2.36 32.15
CA GLY A 259 -21.00 -2.12 33.17
C GLY A 259 -20.41 -1.36 34.38
N PRO A 260 -21.25 -0.64 35.15
CA PRO A 260 -20.77 0.25 36.20
C PRO A 260 -20.26 -0.55 37.40
N SER A 261 -18.96 -0.49 37.67
CA SER A 261 -18.40 -0.83 38.97
C SER A 261 -18.61 0.35 39.93
N ASN A 262 -19.53 0.20 40.88
CA ASN A 262 -19.68 1.08 42.04
C ASN A 262 -18.36 1.10 42.83
N MET A 263 -17.70 2.26 42.92
CA MET A 263 -16.70 2.52 43.95
C MET A 263 -17.27 3.55 44.92
N THR A 264 -17.79 3.03 46.04
CA THR A 264 -18.04 3.80 47.26
C THR A 264 -16.70 4.24 47.85
N ALA A 265 -16.58 5.55 48.07
CA ALA A 265 -15.48 6.16 48.79
C ALA A 265 -15.55 5.80 50.28
N THR A 266 -14.44 5.34 50.85
CA THR A 266 -14.20 5.37 52.30
C THR A 266 -12.84 6.01 52.57
N ARG A 267 -12.93 7.17 53.23
CA ARG A 267 -11.88 7.90 53.93
C ARG A 267 -11.56 7.18 55.24
N ASN A 268 -10.29 7.20 55.68
CA ASN A 268 -9.76 7.23 57.06
C ASN A 268 -8.24 7.02 56.94
N GLU A 269 -7.41 8.06 57.10
CA GLU A 269 -6.84 8.61 58.34
C GLU A 269 -5.66 7.80 58.93
N GLU A 270 -4.60 8.56 59.22
CA GLU A 270 -3.24 8.28 59.70
C GLU A 270 -3.09 7.24 60.82
N THR A 271 -1.91 6.59 60.92
CA THR A 271 -0.89 6.91 61.95
C THR A 271 0.41 6.11 61.79
N GLN A 272 1.48 6.72 62.29
CA GLN A 272 2.88 6.27 62.38
C GLN A 272 3.06 5.01 63.25
N ASP A 273 3.95 4.12 62.84
CA ASP A 273 5.21 3.74 63.54
C ASP A 273 6.09 2.87 62.62
#